data_AF-A0A958BSB3-F1
#
_entry.id   AF-A0A958BSB3-F1
#
_cell.length_a   1.000
_cell.length_b   1.000
_cell.length_c   1.000
_cell.angle_alpha   90.00
_cell.angle_beta   90.00
_cell.angle_gamma   90.00
#
_symmetry.space_group_name_H-M   'P 1'
#
loop_
_entity.id
_entity.type
_entity.pdbx_description
1 polymer ?
#
loop_
_entity_poly.entity_id
_entity_poly.type
_entity_poly.pdbx_seq_one_letter_code
_entity_poly.pdbx_strand_id
1 'polypeptide(L)'
;HDGTGFHGIGSFTIVGDKLTVFNDPNCHLETGTYIWEADGRSLVLKTDDDPCAFGLRAKNLGLGVWIKQSGAEGSLIDHCQPPSLEAAISGHWPTPEGC
;
A
#
# COMPACT_ATOMS: atom_id res chain seq x y z
N HIS A 1 -1.20 6.63 -20.02
CA HIS A 1 -2.25 5.61 -20.16
C HIS A 1 -3.22 5.79 -19.01
N ASP A 2 -4.23 6.66 -19.20
CA ASP A 2 -5.45 6.59 -18.41
C ASP A 2 -6.31 5.48 -19.04
N GLY A 3 -6.74 4.48 -18.26
CA GLY A 3 -7.70 3.49 -18.78
C GLY A 3 -7.39 2.00 -18.61
N THR A 4 -6.60 1.58 -17.63
CA THR A 4 -6.79 0.22 -17.11
C THR A 4 -7.17 0.36 -15.66
N GLY A 5 -8.41 0.05 -15.28
CA GLY A 5 -8.79 -0.20 -13.89
C GLY A 5 -8.04 -1.43 -13.38
N PHE A 6 -6.72 -1.36 -13.32
CA PHE A 6 -5.87 -2.44 -12.88
C PHE A 6 -6.17 -2.69 -11.42
N HIS A 7 -6.86 -3.79 -11.17
CA HIS A 7 -7.01 -4.37 -9.85
C HIS A 7 -6.24 -5.69 -9.83
N GLY A 8 -5.45 -5.89 -8.79
CA GLY A 8 -4.84 -7.18 -8.49
C GLY A 8 -5.51 -7.73 -7.23
N ILE A 9 -5.88 -9.00 -7.25
CA ILE A 9 -6.22 -9.74 -6.03
C ILE A 9 -5.08 -10.72 -5.81
N GLY A 10 -4.46 -10.64 -4.65
CA GLY A 10 -3.42 -11.54 -4.21
C GLY A 10 -3.66 -11.92 -2.75
N SER A 11 -3.00 -12.97 -2.31
CA SER A 11 -2.97 -13.34 -0.90
C SER A 11 -1.59 -13.00 -0.34
N PHE A 12 -1.53 -12.64 0.93
CA PHE A 12 -0.27 -12.34 1.58
C PHE A 12 -0.27 -12.80 3.03
N THR A 13 0.94 -12.97 3.56
CA THR A 13 1.20 -13.18 5.00
C THR A 13 2.26 -12.20 5.46
N ILE A 14 2.23 -11.87 6.75
CA ILE A 14 3.25 -11.04 7.41
C ILE A 14 3.81 -11.81 8.60
N VAL A 15 5.14 -11.89 8.70
CA VAL A 15 5.87 -12.44 9.84
C VAL A 15 7.02 -11.51 10.17
N GLY A 16 6.91 -10.77 11.28
CA GLY A 16 7.88 -9.72 11.61
C GLY A 16 7.90 -8.62 10.53
N ASP A 17 9.08 -8.32 10.03
CA ASP A 17 9.34 -7.37 8.94
C ASP A 17 9.22 -7.99 7.54
N LYS A 18 8.85 -9.27 7.44
CA LYS A 18 8.68 -9.96 6.16
C LYS A 18 7.22 -10.01 5.72
N LEU A 19 6.97 -9.53 4.50
CA LEU A 19 5.72 -9.69 3.77
C LEU A 19 5.94 -10.69 2.64
N THR A 20 5.12 -11.74 2.58
CA THR A 20 5.14 -12.74 1.50
C THR A 20 3.85 -12.68 0.71
N VAL A 21 3.95 -12.48 -0.61
CA VAL A 21 2.84 -12.47 -1.57
C VAL A 21 2.80 -13.81 -2.31
N PHE A 22 1.59 -14.35 -2.47
CA PHE A 22 1.31 -15.58 -3.22
C PHE A 22 0.00 -15.45 -4.00
N ASN A 23 -0.23 -16.37 -4.94
CA ASN A 23 -1.38 -16.38 -5.85
C ASN A 23 -1.49 -15.12 -6.74
N ASP A 24 -0.36 -14.53 -7.14
CA ASP A 24 -0.37 -13.49 -8.18
C ASP A 24 -0.83 -14.10 -9.51
N PRO A 25 -1.85 -13.56 -10.21
CA PRO A 25 -2.32 -14.11 -11.48
C PRO A 25 -1.24 -14.26 -12.56
N ASN A 26 -0.24 -13.38 -12.57
CA ASN A 26 0.89 -13.42 -13.49
C ASN A 26 2.01 -14.36 -13.01
N CYS A 27 2.02 -14.70 -11.72
CA CYS A 27 3.06 -15.51 -11.07
C CYS A 27 2.43 -16.50 -10.08
N HIS A 28 1.49 -17.29 -10.58
CA HIS A 28 0.63 -18.16 -9.77
C HIS A 28 1.37 -19.31 -9.07
N LEU A 29 2.58 -19.66 -9.54
CA LEU A 29 3.44 -20.70 -8.96
C LEU A 29 4.54 -20.15 -8.03
N GLU A 30 4.75 -18.82 -8.03
CA GLU A 30 5.91 -18.21 -7.40
C GLU A 30 5.50 -17.27 -6.26
N THR A 31 6.16 -17.41 -5.12
CA THR A 31 6.01 -16.48 -3.99
C THR A 31 6.98 -15.32 -4.10
N GLY A 32 6.60 -14.14 -3.61
CA GLY A 32 7.48 -12.97 -3.55
C GLY A 32 7.60 -12.49 -2.11
N THR A 33 8.82 -12.27 -1.63
CA THR A 33 9.11 -11.85 -0.26
C THR A 33 9.74 -10.46 -0.27
N TYR A 34 9.25 -9.61 0.63
CA TYR A 34 9.66 -8.22 0.78
C TYR A 34 9.90 -7.91 2.26
N ILE A 35 10.91 -7.11 2.55
CA ILE A 35 11.02 -6.41 3.82
C ILE A 35 10.09 -5.20 3.75
N TRP A 36 9.18 -5.07 4.73
CA TRP A 36 8.21 -3.98 4.77
C TRP A 36 8.50 -3.04 5.93
N GLU A 37 8.35 -1.75 5.66
CA GLU A 37 8.39 -0.69 6.67
C GLU A 37 7.23 0.26 6.43
N ALA A 38 6.51 0.64 7.49
CA ALA A 38 5.42 1.63 7.39
C ALA A 38 5.49 2.65 8.52
N ASP A 39 5.19 3.91 8.20
CA ASP A 39 5.19 5.04 9.14
C ASP A 39 3.78 5.62 9.38
N GLY A 40 2.74 4.81 9.11
CA GLY A 40 1.33 5.21 9.21
C GLY A 40 0.79 6.02 8.04
N ARG A 41 1.67 6.63 7.23
CA ARG A 41 1.32 7.40 6.01
C ARG A 41 1.81 6.73 4.74
N SER A 42 2.91 6.01 4.86
CA SER A 42 3.59 5.37 3.75
C SER A 42 3.95 3.93 4.07
N LEU A 43 4.09 3.14 3.02
CA LEU A 43 4.60 1.78 3.04
C LEU A 43 5.75 1.70 2.03
N VAL A 44 6.89 1.19 2.49
CA VAL A 44 8.03 0.85 1.65
C VAL A 44 8.15 -0.67 1.63
N LEU A 45 8.31 -1.22 0.42
CA LEU A 45 8.58 -2.64 0.21
C LEU A 45 9.94 -2.77 -0.44
N LYS A 46 10.89 -3.41 0.24
CA LYS A 46 12.19 -3.75 -0.32
C LYS A 46 12.19 -5.22 -0.70
N THR A 47 12.42 -5.53 -1.97
CA THR A 47 12.50 -6.91 -2.44
C THR A 47 13.60 -7.66 -1.70
N ASP A 48 13.22 -8.76 -1.05
CA ASP A 48 14.14 -9.74 -0.42
C ASP A 48 14.42 -10.86 -1.43
N ASP A 49 13.37 -11.55 -1.89
CA ASP A 49 13.43 -12.58 -2.92
C ASP A 49 12.11 -12.63 -3.71
N ASP A 50 12.19 -12.52 -5.04
CA ASP A 50 11.01 -12.58 -5.91
C ASP A 50 11.38 -13.09 -7.31
N PRO A 51 11.27 -14.40 -7.56
CA PRO A 51 11.61 -15.01 -8.85
C PRO A 51 10.50 -14.85 -9.92
N CYS A 52 9.43 -14.10 -9.63
CA CYS A 52 8.34 -13.86 -10.55
C CYS A 52 8.84 -13.35 -11.90
N ALA A 53 8.34 -13.97 -12.97
CA ALA A 53 8.80 -13.78 -14.34
C ALA A 53 9.10 -12.32 -14.71
N PHE A 54 10.22 -12.13 -15.43
CA PHE A 54 10.74 -10.82 -15.87
C PHE A 54 10.91 -9.76 -14.75
N GLY A 55 10.85 -10.16 -13.47
CA GLY A 55 11.02 -9.27 -12.32
C GLY A 55 9.94 -8.19 -12.19
N LEU A 56 8.80 -8.34 -12.86
CA LEU A 56 7.79 -7.28 -12.93
C LEU A 56 7.10 -7.06 -11.59
N ARG A 57 6.82 -8.11 -10.81
CA ARG A 57 6.21 -7.97 -9.48
C ARG A 57 7.15 -7.24 -8.53
N ALA A 58 8.41 -7.70 -8.43
CA ALA A 58 9.46 -7.02 -7.69
C ALA A 58 9.62 -5.54 -8.08
N LYS A 59 9.61 -5.26 -9.38
CA LYS A 59 9.71 -3.90 -9.90
C LYS A 59 8.48 -3.08 -9.53
N ASN A 60 7.27 -3.58 -9.72
CA ASN A 60 6.04 -2.83 -9.46
C ASN A 60 5.81 -2.59 -7.96
N LEU A 61 6.12 -3.57 -7.11
CA LEU A 61 5.94 -3.47 -5.66
C LEU A 61 7.09 -2.73 -4.97
N GLY A 62 8.32 -2.91 -5.44
CA GLY A 62 9.52 -2.38 -4.79
C GLY A 62 10.09 -1.09 -5.34
N LEU A 63 9.57 -0.54 -6.45
CA LEU A 63 10.13 0.68 -7.06
C LEU A 63 9.84 1.98 -6.28
N GLY A 64 8.91 1.99 -5.35
CA GLY A 64 8.41 3.25 -4.80
C GLY A 64 7.78 3.15 -3.42
N VAL A 65 7.46 4.33 -2.91
CA VAL A 65 6.76 4.52 -1.65
C VAL A 65 5.26 4.48 -1.93
N TRP A 66 4.56 3.55 -1.29
CA TRP A 66 3.11 3.43 -1.35
C TRP A 66 2.50 4.40 -0.36
N ILE A 67 1.71 5.35 -0.84
CA ILE A 67 1.05 6.35 0.00
C ILE A 67 -0.36 5.89 0.36
N LYS A 68 -0.73 6.03 1.63
CA LYS A 68 -2.06 5.74 2.16
C LYS A 68 -3.07 6.79 1.64
N GLN A 69 -3.49 6.62 0.37
CA GLN A 69 -4.44 7.44 -0.40
C GLN A 69 -4.03 8.91 -0.67
N SER A 70 -4.18 9.31 -1.94
CA SER A 70 -4.17 10.71 -2.36
C SER A 70 -5.61 11.21 -2.56
N GLY A 71 -5.95 12.35 -1.95
CA GLY A 71 -7.18 13.09 -2.21
C GLY A 71 -7.17 13.77 -3.57
N ALA A 72 -8.25 14.50 -3.86
CA ALA A 72 -8.34 15.30 -5.08
C ALA A 72 -7.10 16.21 -5.21
N GLU A 73 -6.57 16.30 -6.43
CA GLU A 73 -5.36 17.07 -6.78
C GLU A 73 -4.05 16.60 -6.10
N GLY A 74 -3.93 15.32 -5.75
CA GLY A 74 -2.66 14.77 -5.23
C GLY A 74 -2.34 15.20 -3.80
N SER A 75 -3.31 15.79 -3.09
CA SER A 75 -3.19 16.03 -1.66
C SER A 75 -3.11 14.72 -0.90
N LEU A 76 -2.33 14.61 0.16
CA LEU A 76 -2.29 13.42 1.00
C LEU A 76 -3.60 13.35 1.80
N ILE A 77 -4.32 12.22 1.76
CA ILE A 77 -5.38 11.99 2.74
C ILE A 77 -4.68 11.49 4.01
N ASP A 78 -4.34 12.42 4.90
CA ASP A 78 -4.06 12.03 6.26
C ASP A 78 -5.39 11.60 6.91
N HIS A 79 -5.49 10.30 7.19
CA HIS A 79 -6.63 9.70 7.87
C HIS A 79 -6.88 10.30 9.26
N CYS A 80 -5.91 10.98 9.87
CA CYS A 80 -6.08 11.74 11.09
C CYS A 80 -6.41 13.22 10.87
N GLN A 81 -6.56 13.66 9.62
CA GLN A 81 -6.96 15.02 9.31
C GLN A 81 -8.50 15.15 9.27
N PRO A 82 -9.08 16.04 10.09
CA PRO A 82 -10.51 16.33 10.03
C PRO A 82 -10.93 16.86 8.66
N PRO A 83 -12.16 16.57 8.19
CA PRO A 83 -12.63 16.96 6.86
C PRO A 83 -12.85 18.48 6.69
N SER A 84 -12.86 19.24 7.79
CA SER A 84 -12.99 20.70 7.78
C SER A 84 -12.44 21.30 9.08
N LEU A 85 -12.21 22.62 9.07
CA LEU A 85 -11.84 23.36 10.29
C LEU A 85 -12.93 23.27 11.37
N GLU A 86 -14.20 23.27 10.98
CA GLU A 86 -15.31 23.09 11.92
C GLU A 86 -15.26 21.71 12.58
N ALA A 87 -15.01 20.65 11.82
CA ALA A 87 -14.84 19.30 12.36
C ALA A 87 -13.64 19.20 13.29
N ALA A 88 -12.55 19.91 12.98
CA ALA A 88 -11.36 19.98 13.82
C ALA A 88 -11.63 20.70 15.17
N ILE A 89 -12.43 21.77 15.15
CA ILE A 89 -12.76 22.55 16.36
C ILE A 89 -13.82 21.84 17.20
N SER A 90 -14.85 21.30 16.56
CA SER A 90 -16.01 20.71 17.24
C SER A 90 -15.81 19.25 17.65
N GLY A 91 -14.87 18.53 17.03
CA GLY A 91 -14.71 17.09 17.20
C GLY A 91 -15.86 16.26 16.61
N HIS A 92 -16.82 16.88 15.90
CA HIS A 92 -17.94 16.18 15.27
C HIS A 92 -17.55 15.57 13.93
N TRP A 93 -16.70 14.54 13.98
CA TRP A 93 -16.43 13.68 12.83
C TRP A 93 -16.08 12.27 13.32
N PRO A 94 -16.29 11.23 12.49
CA PRO A 94 -15.91 9.86 12.85
C PRO A 94 -14.39 9.74 12.80
N THR A 95 -13.72 10.14 13.88
CA THR A 95 -12.27 10.05 14.03
C THR A 95 -11.86 8.58 13.94
N PRO A 96 -10.96 8.20 13.02
CA PRO A 96 -10.49 6.83 12.90
C PRO A 96 -9.73 6.39 14.15
N GLU A 97 -9.77 5.10 14.45
CA GLU A 97 -9.00 4.54 15.57
C GLU A 97 -7.50 4.76 15.35
N GLY A 98 -6.82 5.31 16.37
CA GLY A 98 -5.39 5.66 16.30
C GLY A 98 -5.10 7.10 15.86
N CYS A 99 -6.15 7.90 15.64
CA CYS A 99 -6.16 9.35 15.62
C CYS A 99 -6.81 9.87 16.93
#